data_AF-A0A7V3VJZ8-F1
#
_entry.id   AF-A0A7V3VJZ8-F1
#
_cell.length_a   1.000
_cell.length_b   1.000
_cell.length_c   1.000
_cell.angle_alpha   90.00
_cell.angle_beta   90.00
_cell.angle_gamma   90.00
#
_symmetry.space_group_name_H-M   'P 1'
#
loop_
_entity.id
_entity.type
_entity.pdbx_description
1 polymer ?
#
loop_
_entity_poly.entity_id
_entity_poly.type
_entity_poly.pdbx_seq_one_letter_code
_entity_poly.pdbx_strand_id
1 'polypeptide(L)'
;MDRKQVPLRVVTVAVAIMCLWAFASPRAAEAQDPEKAVWEKLQAKGAVIAGIDIRIINVFDPAGPESRYWFARAADFIHITTREHVVRRELQFKVGDPVDASKIIDSERALRYSLDIARDATILPERVEGHKVWVLVVFKDAWTLGLDANYGHVGGQNKYTFRIHERNFLGLGKGLLISHQRTFERSINEFAYYDPQLFG
;
A
#
# COMPACT_ATOMS: atom_id res chain seq x y z
N MET A 1 -38.18 -44.50 -52.36
CA MET A 1 -38.63 -43.41 -51.47
C MET A 1 -37.40 -42.63 -51.04
N ASP A 2 -37.26 -41.47 -51.66
CA ASP A 2 -36.08 -40.61 -51.73
C ASP A 2 -36.09 -39.60 -50.56
N ARG A 3 -35.14 -39.69 -49.62
CA ARG A 3 -34.97 -38.69 -48.55
C ARG A 3 -33.98 -37.64 -49.02
N LYS A 4 -34.51 -36.55 -49.57
CA LYS A 4 -33.75 -35.35 -49.92
C LYS A 4 -33.17 -34.70 -48.66
N GLN A 5 -31.84 -34.59 -48.61
CA GLN A 5 -31.12 -33.75 -47.65
C GLN A 5 -31.31 -32.27 -48.04
N VAL A 6 -31.69 -31.44 -47.08
CA VAL A 6 -31.72 -29.98 -47.22
C VAL A 6 -30.45 -29.42 -46.58
N PRO A 7 -29.64 -28.59 -47.26
CA PRO A 7 -28.47 -28.02 -46.62
C PRO A 7 -28.86 -26.83 -45.73
N LEU A 8 -28.47 -26.90 -44.45
CA LEU A 8 -28.50 -25.78 -43.52
C LEU A 8 -27.52 -24.69 -44.01
N ARG A 9 -28.03 -23.55 -44.45
CA ARG A 9 -27.20 -22.34 -44.66
C ARG A 9 -27.05 -21.62 -43.33
N VAL A 10 -25.88 -21.75 -42.71
CA VAL A 10 -25.48 -20.93 -41.56
C VAL A 10 -25.18 -19.53 -42.08
N VAL A 11 -26.08 -18.58 -41.81
CA VAL A 11 -25.86 -17.15 -42.06
C VAL A 11 -25.21 -16.58 -40.81
N THR A 12 -23.91 -16.31 -40.85
CA THR A 12 -23.19 -15.58 -39.81
C THR A 12 -23.51 -14.09 -39.95
N VAL A 13 -24.35 -13.55 -39.06
CA VAL A 13 -24.52 -12.10 -38.90
C VAL A 13 -23.46 -11.61 -37.93
N ALA A 14 -22.43 -10.93 -38.44
CA ALA A 14 -21.46 -10.21 -37.61
C ALA A 14 -22.09 -8.89 -37.16
N VAL A 15 -22.48 -8.79 -35.89
CA VAL A 15 -22.87 -7.52 -35.26
C VAL A 15 -21.59 -6.80 -34.84
N ALA A 16 -21.24 -5.73 -35.56
CA ALA A 16 -20.17 -4.83 -35.17
C ALA A 16 -20.63 -3.98 -33.97
N ILE A 17 -20.22 -4.35 -32.76
CA ILE A 17 -20.34 -3.51 -31.57
C ILE A 17 -19.19 -2.50 -31.62
N MET A 18 -19.47 -1.30 -32.17
CA MET A 18 -18.62 -0.13 -31.94
C MET A 18 -18.77 0.30 -30.48
N CYS A 19 -17.93 -0.22 -29.59
CA CYS A 19 -17.71 0.39 -28.29
C CYS A 19 -16.94 1.71 -28.49
N LEU A 20 -17.67 2.81 -28.62
CA LEU A 20 -17.12 4.14 -28.31
C LEU A 20 -16.84 4.17 -26.81
N TRP A 21 -15.65 3.71 -26.39
CA TRP A 21 -15.11 4.13 -25.11
C TRP A 21 -14.82 5.61 -25.25
N ALA A 22 -15.75 6.44 -24.76
CA ALA A 22 -15.44 7.81 -24.42
C ALA A 22 -14.27 7.74 -23.43
N PHE A 23 -13.06 7.99 -23.93
CA PHE A 23 -11.90 8.33 -23.11
C PHE A 23 -12.31 9.57 -22.31
N ALA A 24 -12.83 9.35 -21.11
CA ALA A 24 -12.88 10.40 -20.11
C ALA A 24 -11.45 10.90 -19.97
N SER A 25 -11.19 12.11 -20.46
CA SER A 25 -9.85 12.69 -20.43
C SER A 25 -9.37 12.73 -18.98
N PRO A 26 -8.14 12.28 -18.66
CA PRO A 26 -7.61 12.30 -17.29
C PRO A 26 -7.57 13.70 -16.65
N ARG A 27 -7.71 14.75 -17.47
CA ARG A 27 -7.73 16.16 -17.09
C ARG A 27 -8.87 16.56 -16.13
N ALA A 28 -9.96 15.79 -16.06
CA ALA A 28 -11.07 16.11 -15.14
C ALA A 28 -10.79 15.66 -13.69
N ALA A 29 -9.90 14.68 -13.48
CA ALA A 29 -9.48 14.26 -12.14
C ALA A 29 -8.41 15.19 -11.53
N GLU A 30 -7.85 16.10 -12.34
CA GLU A 30 -6.89 17.13 -11.93
C GLU A 30 -7.58 18.37 -11.32
N ALA A 31 -8.89 18.31 -11.12
CA ALA A 31 -9.67 19.33 -10.42
C ALA A 31 -9.25 19.40 -8.95
N GLN A 32 -8.20 20.20 -8.70
CA GLN A 32 -7.76 20.78 -7.43
C GLN A 32 -7.82 19.82 -6.24
N ASP A 33 -6.77 19.01 -6.10
CA ASP A 33 -6.44 18.42 -4.81
C ASP A 33 -6.24 19.57 -3.79
N PRO A 34 -7.16 19.74 -2.80
CA PRO A 34 -7.11 20.86 -1.86
C PRO A 34 -5.84 20.85 -1.03
N GLU A 35 -5.23 19.68 -0.82
CA GLU A 35 -3.96 19.53 -0.12
C GLU A 35 -2.80 20.08 -0.94
N LYS A 36 -2.72 19.72 -2.23
CA LYS A 36 -1.72 20.26 -3.14
C LYS A 36 -1.79 21.79 -3.23
N ALA A 37 -2.99 22.36 -3.26
CA ALA A 37 -3.18 23.81 -3.32
C ALA A 37 -2.63 24.55 -2.09
N VAL A 38 -2.59 23.92 -0.90
CA VAL A 38 -1.96 24.50 0.29
C VAL A 38 -0.45 24.57 0.11
N TRP A 39 0.16 23.50 -0.38
CA TRP A 39 1.61 23.42 -0.62
C TRP A 39 2.07 24.37 -1.73
N GLU A 40 1.31 24.51 -2.81
CA GLU A 40 1.59 25.45 -3.90
C GLU A 40 1.62 26.91 -3.41
N LYS A 41 0.73 27.28 -2.47
CA LYS A 41 0.74 28.61 -1.85
C LYS A 41 1.99 28.86 -1.01
N LEU A 42 2.47 27.85 -0.30
CA LEU A 42 3.70 27.94 0.50
C LEU A 42 4.94 28.01 -0.39
N GLN A 43 4.98 27.21 -1.46
CA GLN A 43 6.00 27.26 -2.49
C GLN A 43 6.07 28.64 -3.17
N ALA A 44 4.92 29.21 -3.56
CA ALA A 44 4.85 30.54 -4.17
C ALA A 44 5.34 31.67 -3.24
N LYS A 45 5.25 31.48 -1.92
CA LYS A 45 5.80 32.39 -0.90
C LYS A 45 7.29 32.19 -0.63
N GLY A 46 7.95 31.25 -1.31
CA GLY A 46 9.35 30.90 -1.07
C GLY A 46 9.57 30.32 0.32
N ALA A 47 8.59 29.56 0.85
CA ALA A 47 8.74 28.93 2.16
C ALA A 47 9.84 27.87 2.15
N VAL A 48 10.50 27.70 3.28
CA VAL A 48 11.57 26.73 3.52
C VAL A 48 11.16 25.81 4.67
N ILE A 49 11.46 24.52 4.53
CA ILE A 49 11.15 23.51 5.53
C ILE A 49 12.09 23.71 6.73
N ALA A 50 11.55 24.11 7.88
CA ALA A 50 12.30 24.39 9.10
C ALA A 50 12.35 23.20 10.07
N GLY A 51 11.40 22.27 9.97
CA GLY A 51 11.34 21.08 10.81
C GLY A 51 10.41 20.02 10.20
N ILE A 52 10.68 18.76 10.52
CA ILE A 52 9.87 17.62 10.09
C ILE A 52 9.64 16.72 11.31
N ASP A 53 8.39 16.73 11.79
CA ASP A 53 7.93 15.89 12.88
C ASP A 53 7.17 14.70 12.30
N ILE A 54 7.53 13.49 12.71
CA ILE A 54 6.92 12.24 12.24
C ILE A 54 6.12 11.63 13.39
N ARG A 55 4.82 11.45 13.19
CA ARG A 55 3.92 10.78 14.13
C ARG A 55 3.44 9.47 13.55
N ILE A 56 3.84 8.37 14.21
CA ILE A 56 3.47 7.01 13.84
C ILE A 56 2.32 6.56 14.74
N ILE A 57 1.19 6.25 14.12
CA ILE A 57 -0.03 5.80 14.78
C ILE A 57 -0.10 4.28 14.59
N ASN A 58 -0.24 3.55 15.69
CA ASN A 58 -0.33 2.08 15.69
C ASN A 58 -1.61 1.58 14.99
N VAL A 59 -1.70 0.26 14.81
CA VAL A 59 -2.78 -0.40 14.09
C VAL A 59 -4.14 -0.10 14.72
N PHE A 60 -4.29 -0.26 16.03
CA PHE A 60 -5.52 0.10 16.72
C PHE A 60 -5.41 1.45 17.41
N ASP A 61 -6.48 2.24 17.33
CA ASP A 61 -6.64 3.45 18.13
C ASP A 61 -7.02 3.05 19.57
N PRO A 62 -6.23 3.41 20.59
CA PRO A 62 -6.58 3.13 21.99
C PRO A 62 -7.93 3.72 22.41
N ALA A 63 -8.35 4.82 21.79
CA ALA A 63 -9.64 5.47 22.05
C ALA A 63 -10.78 4.92 21.16
N GLY A 64 -10.48 4.02 20.23
CA GLY A 64 -11.45 3.45 19.30
C GLY A 64 -12.37 2.41 19.95
N PRO A 65 -13.56 2.15 19.37
CA PRO A 65 -14.48 1.15 19.90
C PRO A 65 -13.88 -0.26 19.94
N GLU A 66 -12.90 -0.57 19.08
CA GLU A 66 -12.17 -1.84 19.02
C GLU A 66 -11.37 -2.14 20.31
N SER A 67 -10.94 -1.10 21.05
CA SER A 67 -10.05 -1.24 22.21
C SER A 67 -10.68 -1.97 23.41
N ARG A 68 -12.01 -2.13 23.38
CA ARG A 68 -12.78 -2.93 24.35
C ARG A 68 -12.42 -4.42 24.30
N TYR A 69 -11.93 -4.90 23.16
CA TYR A 69 -11.65 -6.31 22.96
C TYR A 69 -10.22 -6.67 23.40
N TRP A 70 -10.08 -7.82 24.07
CA TRP A 70 -8.78 -8.30 24.55
C TRP A 70 -7.80 -8.61 23.41
N PHE A 71 -8.31 -9.05 22.26
CA PHE A 71 -7.49 -9.39 21.10
C PHE A 71 -6.90 -8.15 20.42
N ALA A 72 -7.56 -6.98 20.48
CA ALA A 72 -7.00 -5.73 19.96
C ALA A 72 -5.75 -5.31 20.76
N ARG A 73 -5.80 -5.44 22.09
CA ARG A 73 -4.65 -5.18 22.97
C ARG A 73 -3.51 -6.19 22.77
N ALA A 74 -3.84 -7.47 22.56
CA ALA A 74 -2.84 -8.49 22.26
C ALA A 74 -2.19 -8.24 20.88
N ALA A 75 -2.99 -7.82 19.89
CA ALA A 75 -2.51 -7.44 18.57
C ALA A 75 -1.56 -6.23 18.66
N ASP A 76 -1.94 -5.15 19.34
CA ASP A 76 -1.07 -3.98 19.56
C ASP A 76 0.23 -4.34 20.28
N PHE A 77 0.21 -5.30 21.20
CA PHE A 77 1.41 -5.77 21.91
C PHE A 77 2.34 -6.58 20.99
N ILE A 78 1.78 -7.35 20.06
CA ILE A 78 2.53 -8.18 19.12
C ILE A 78 3.03 -7.34 17.93
N HIS A 79 2.30 -6.29 17.56
CA HIS A 79 2.68 -5.41 16.45
C HIS A 79 3.85 -4.51 16.86
N ILE A 80 4.96 -4.63 16.13
CA ILE A 80 6.07 -3.70 16.25
C ILE A 80 5.80 -2.56 15.28
N THR A 81 5.63 -1.36 15.82
CA THR A 81 5.38 -0.15 15.02
C THR A 81 6.53 0.14 14.06
N THR A 82 6.19 0.79 12.94
CA THR A 82 7.20 1.25 11.99
C THR A 82 8.17 2.21 12.69
N ARG A 83 9.46 2.11 12.38
CA ARG A 83 10.46 3.03 12.92
C ARG A 83 10.48 4.33 12.13
N GLU A 84 10.72 5.45 12.81
CA GLU A 84 10.73 6.78 12.18
C GLU A 84 11.66 6.88 10.96
N HIS A 85 12.84 6.26 11.01
CA HIS A 85 13.79 6.30 9.89
C HIS A 85 13.25 5.63 8.60
N VAL A 86 12.31 4.68 8.72
CA VAL A 86 11.63 4.03 7.59
C VAL A 86 10.70 5.02 6.90
N VAL A 87 9.96 5.81 7.68
CA VAL A 87 9.10 6.88 7.14
C VAL A 87 9.96 7.99 6.55
N ARG A 88 11.01 8.41 7.28
CA ARG A 88 11.87 9.52 6.91
C ARG A 88 12.61 9.31 5.59
N ARG A 89 13.02 8.07 5.27
CA ARG A 89 13.74 7.77 4.02
C ARG A 89 12.87 7.90 2.76
N GLU A 90 11.55 7.75 2.89
CA GLU A 90 10.62 7.87 1.75
C GLU A 90 10.26 9.35 1.46
N LEU A 91 10.65 10.28 2.34
CA LEU A 91 10.45 11.71 2.13
C LEU A 91 11.46 12.23 1.10
N GLN A 92 10.95 12.80 0.01
CA GLN A 92 11.75 13.40 -1.07
C GLN A 92 12.24 14.83 -0.76
N PHE A 93 12.09 15.26 0.50
CA PHE A 93 12.48 16.57 1.00
C PHE A 93 13.11 16.43 2.38
N LYS A 94 13.92 17.41 2.75
CA LYS A 94 14.58 17.48 4.06
C LYS A 94 14.48 18.89 4.63
N VAL A 95 14.82 19.00 5.91
CA VAL A 95 14.96 20.31 6.58
C VAL A 95 15.98 21.16 5.83
N GLY A 96 15.62 22.42 5.57
CA GLY A 96 16.39 23.38 4.79
C GLY A 96 16.03 23.45 3.31
N ASP A 97 15.27 22.49 2.78
CA ASP A 97 14.83 22.53 1.39
C ASP A 97 13.73 23.60 1.19
N PRO A 98 13.68 24.27 0.02
CA PRO A 98 12.52 25.04 -0.37
C PRO A 98 11.31 24.12 -0.52
N VAL A 99 10.13 24.62 -0.15
CA VAL A 99 8.88 23.87 -0.32
C VAL A 99 8.63 23.61 -1.80
N ASP A 100 8.44 22.33 -2.14
CA ASP A 100 8.05 21.84 -3.46
C ASP A 100 6.80 20.98 -3.29
N ALA A 101 5.66 21.47 -3.79
CA ALA A 101 4.38 20.80 -3.64
C ALA A 101 4.38 19.41 -4.29
N SER A 102 5.07 19.23 -5.43
CA SER A 102 5.13 17.94 -6.12
C SER A 102 5.88 16.91 -5.28
N LYS A 103 7.04 17.29 -4.73
CA LYS A 103 7.81 16.39 -3.85
C LYS A 103 7.04 15.96 -2.61
N ILE A 104 6.24 16.86 -2.03
CA ILE A 104 5.43 16.54 -0.85
C ILE A 104 4.33 15.54 -1.20
N ILE A 105 3.58 15.79 -2.27
CA ILE A 105 2.52 14.87 -2.73
C ILE A 105 3.10 13.51 -3.16
N ASP A 106 4.25 13.51 -3.83
CA ASP A 106 4.94 12.27 -4.22
C ASP A 106 5.50 11.51 -3.01
N SER A 107 5.98 12.22 -1.98
CA SER A 107 6.40 11.60 -0.71
C SER A 107 5.22 10.94 0.00
N GLU A 108 4.07 11.61 0.06
CA GLU A 108 2.87 11.05 0.66
C GLU A 108 2.38 9.82 -0.11
N ARG A 109 2.41 9.87 -1.44
CA ARG A 109 2.13 8.71 -2.29
C ARG A 109 3.11 7.57 -2.03
N ALA A 110 4.41 7.85 -1.93
CA ALA A 110 5.42 6.85 -1.62
C ALA A 110 5.16 6.19 -0.26
N LEU A 111 4.85 6.98 0.77
CA LEU A 111 4.48 6.47 2.09
C LEU A 111 3.25 5.57 2.05
N ARG A 112 2.23 5.92 1.26
CA ARG A 112 1.00 5.12 1.14
C ARG A 112 1.17 3.82 0.36
N TYR A 113 1.95 3.83 -0.72
CA TYR A 113 1.94 2.73 -1.70
C TYR A 113 3.25 1.98 -1.86
N SER A 114 4.41 2.62 -1.67
CA SER A 114 5.70 1.98 -1.91
C SER A 114 6.09 1.02 -0.78
N LEU A 115 5.66 1.28 0.45
CA LEU A 115 6.05 0.48 1.61
C LEU A 115 5.14 -0.73 1.87
N ASP A 116 3.87 -0.72 1.44
CA ASP A 116 2.85 -1.77 1.74
C ASP A 116 2.70 -2.14 3.25
N ILE A 117 3.12 -1.22 4.13
CA ILE A 117 3.01 -1.29 5.60
C ILE A 117 2.19 -0.13 6.17
N ALA A 118 1.74 0.81 5.32
CA ALA A 118 0.90 1.93 5.70
C ALA A 118 -0.56 1.61 5.42
N ARG A 119 -1.44 1.91 6.37
CA ARG A 119 -2.88 2.01 6.10
C ARG A 119 -3.19 3.33 5.40
N ASP A 120 -2.50 4.38 5.85
CA ASP A 120 -2.69 5.75 5.39
C ASP A 120 -1.46 6.59 5.77
N ALA A 121 -1.20 7.64 5.02
CA ALA A 121 -0.17 8.62 5.33
C ALA A 121 -0.59 9.99 4.81
N THR A 122 -0.33 11.04 5.61
CA THR A 122 -0.70 12.43 5.27
C THR A 122 0.42 13.37 5.68
N ILE A 123 0.72 14.38 4.86
CA ILE A 123 1.74 15.38 5.15
C ILE A 123 1.09 16.76 5.26
N LEU A 124 1.18 17.36 6.45
CA LEU A 124 0.48 18.60 6.77
C LEU A 124 1.48 19.72 7.14
N PRO A 125 1.21 20.98 6.78
CA PRO A 125 1.91 22.12 7.35
C PRO A 125 1.39 22.36 8.77
N GLU A 126 2.14 21.94 9.80
CA GLU A 126 1.72 22.08 11.20
C GLU A 126 1.82 23.51 11.69
N ARG A 127 2.87 24.22 11.29
CA ARG A 127 3.13 25.60 11.71
C ARG A 127 3.85 26.38 10.63
N VAL A 128 3.43 27.62 10.39
CA VAL A 128 4.05 28.53 9.43
C VAL A 128 4.40 29.85 10.12
N GLU A 129 5.68 30.23 10.09
CA GLU A 129 6.19 31.48 10.66
C GLU A 129 7.05 32.21 9.63
N GLY A 130 6.53 33.31 9.06
CA GLY A 130 7.20 34.02 7.97
C GLY A 130 7.41 33.12 6.74
N HIS A 131 8.67 32.88 6.37
CA HIS A 131 9.07 31.98 5.29
C HIS A 131 9.46 30.58 5.76
N LYS A 132 9.16 30.21 7.01
CA LYS A 132 9.49 28.89 7.57
C LYS A 132 8.23 28.07 7.78
N VAL A 133 8.27 26.80 7.38
CA VAL A 133 7.20 25.83 7.64
C VAL A 133 7.73 24.63 8.41
N TRP A 134 7.01 24.22 9.45
CA TRP A 134 7.18 22.94 10.12
C TRP A 134 6.17 21.96 9.54
N VAL A 135 6.68 20.80 9.14
CA VAL A 135 5.92 19.75 8.46
C VAL A 135 5.62 18.64 9.46
N LEU A 136 4.36 18.23 9.54
CA LEU A 136 3.93 17.06 10.28
C LEU A 136 3.62 15.93 9.30
N VAL A 137 4.31 14.82 9.45
CA VAL A 137 4.03 13.57 8.74
C VAL A 137 3.25 12.66 9.67
N VAL A 138 2.01 12.35 9.32
CA VAL A 138 1.18 11.39 10.05
C VAL A 138 1.20 10.07 9.29
N PHE A 139 1.74 9.03 9.90
CA PHE A 139 1.82 7.69 9.32
C PHE A 139 0.94 6.74 10.14
N LYS A 140 -0.04 6.08 9.51
CA LYS A 140 -0.90 5.09 10.17
C LYS A 140 -0.43 3.70 9.77
N ASP A 141 0.09 2.93 10.72
CA ASP A 141 0.58 1.58 10.48
C ASP A 141 -0.55 0.64 10.04
N ALA A 142 -0.25 -0.26 9.10
CA ALA A 142 -1.09 -1.40 8.76
C ALA A 142 -0.64 -2.66 9.50
N TRP A 143 -1.57 -3.58 9.73
CA TRP A 143 -1.24 -4.90 10.20
C TRP A 143 -0.58 -5.72 9.08
N THR A 144 0.64 -6.20 9.32
CA THR A 144 1.49 -6.82 8.29
C THR A 144 1.83 -8.30 8.55
N LEU A 145 1.61 -8.80 9.77
CA LEU A 145 1.80 -10.21 10.11
C LEU A 145 0.68 -11.07 9.52
N GLY A 146 1.01 -12.04 8.70
CA GLY A 146 0.06 -12.95 8.07
C GLY A 146 0.38 -14.42 8.36
N LEU A 147 -0.69 -15.19 8.53
CA LEU A 147 -0.68 -16.63 8.69
C LEU A 147 -1.61 -17.24 7.63
N ASP A 148 -1.05 -17.95 6.66
CA ASP A 148 -1.81 -18.66 5.64
C ASP A 148 -1.74 -20.17 5.87
N ALA A 149 -2.89 -20.83 5.88
CA ALA A 149 -2.98 -22.28 5.89
C ALA A 149 -3.91 -22.74 4.76
N ASN A 150 -3.46 -23.70 3.95
CA ASN A 150 -4.24 -24.29 2.88
C ASN A 150 -4.18 -25.81 2.97
N TYR A 151 -5.31 -26.47 2.70
CA TYR A 151 -5.42 -27.93 2.69
C TYR A 151 -6.25 -28.37 1.47
N GLY A 152 -5.88 -29.50 0.87
CA GLY A 152 -6.61 -30.11 -0.24
C GLY A 152 -6.40 -31.62 -0.27
N HIS A 153 -7.41 -32.33 -0.75
CA HIS A 153 -7.39 -33.77 -0.90
C HIS A 153 -7.88 -34.17 -2.29
N VAL A 154 -7.08 -34.91 -3.04
CA VAL A 154 -7.47 -35.41 -4.37
C VAL A 154 -6.93 -36.82 -4.54
N GLY A 155 -7.80 -37.76 -4.94
CA GLY A 155 -7.39 -39.12 -5.30
C GLY A 155 -6.68 -39.89 -4.19
N GLY A 156 -7.05 -39.70 -2.92
CA GLY A 156 -6.40 -40.36 -1.79
C GLY A 156 -5.11 -39.69 -1.31
N GLN A 157 -4.68 -38.61 -1.95
CA GLN A 157 -3.48 -37.87 -1.59
C GLN A 157 -3.79 -36.50 -0.98
N ASN A 158 -2.92 -36.04 -0.07
CA ASN A 158 -3.08 -34.78 0.64
C ASN A 158 -2.08 -33.73 0.14
N LYS A 159 -2.57 -32.50 -0.01
CA LYS A 159 -1.78 -31.29 -0.22
C LYS A 159 -2.02 -30.33 0.94
N TYR A 160 -0.97 -29.74 1.50
CA TYR A 160 -1.13 -28.68 2.48
C TYR A 160 -0.03 -27.63 2.36
N THR A 161 -0.29 -26.43 2.84
CA THR A 161 0.66 -25.33 2.90
C THR A 161 0.44 -24.54 4.16
N PHE A 162 1.52 -24.25 4.88
CA PHE A 162 1.57 -23.33 6.00
C PHE A 162 2.55 -22.22 5.65
N ARG A 163 2.13 -20.96 5.81
CA ARG A 163 2.95 -19.79 5.55
C ARG A 163 2.82 -18.80 6.70
N ILE A 164 3.94 -18.33 7.20
CA ILE A 164 4.03 -17.19 8.09
C ILE A 164 4.79 -16.11 7.34
N HIS A 165 4.24 -14.91 7.26
CA HIS A 165 4.89 -13.79 6.62
C HIS A 165 4.74 -12.51 7.43
N GLU A 166 5.76 -11.67 7.40
CA GLU A 166 5.79 -10.35 8.02
C GLU A 166 6.35 -9.36 7.00
N ARG A 167 5.69 -8.22 6.76
CA ARG A 167 6.15 -7.19 5.80
C ARG A 167 6.90 -6.03 6.46
N ASN A 168 6.75 -5.86 7.77
CA ASN A 168 7.40 -4.82 8.56
C ASN A 168 8.24 -5.42 9.68
N PHE A 169 9.12 -6.37 9.37
CA PHE A 169 9.88 -7.10 10.36
C PHE A 169 10.68 -6.15 11.27
N LEU A 170 10.39 -6.21 12.58
CA LEU A 170 10.97 -5.34 13.61
C LEU A 170 10.78 -3.82 13.37
N GLY A 171 9.75 -3.45 12.60
CA GLY A 171 9.45 -2.06 12.27
C GLY A 171 10.40 -1.46 11.22
N LEU A 172 11.08 -2.28 10.42
CA LEU A 172 12.14 -1.84 9.48
C LEU A 172 11.69 -1.69 8.02
N GLY A 173 10.44 -2.04 7.71
CA GLY A 173 9.95 -2.16 6.33
C GLY A 173 10.63 -3.29 5.54
N LYS A 174 11.02 -4.36 6.24
CA LYS A 174 11.68 -5.55 5.67
C LYS A 174 10.74 -6.75 5.75
N GLY A 175 10.74 -7.58 4.73
CA GLY A 175 9.92 -8.78 4.65
C GLY A 175 10.61 -10.02 5.19
N LEU A 176 9.87 -10.87 5.91
CA LEU A 176 10.25 -12.24 6.23
C LEU A 176 9.15 -13.19 5.80
N LEU A 177 9.55 -14.35 5.29
CA LEU A 177 8.67 -15.43 4.86
C LEU A 177 9.24 -16.75 5.34
N ILE A 178 8.40 -17.53 6.01
CA ILE A 178 8.66 -18.93 6.34
C ILE A 178 7.49 -19.74 5.80
N SER A 179 7.75 -20.70 4.94
CA SER A 179 6.70 -21.54 4.36
C SER A 179 7.07 -23.02 4.35
N HIS A 180 6.08 -23.86 4.62
CA HIS A 180 6.17 -25.30 4.44
C HIS A 180 5.01 -25.75 3.55
N GLN A 181 5.32 -26.39 2.44
CA GLN A 181 4.34 -26.90 1.51
C GLN A 181 4.58 -28.38 1.22
N ARG A 182 3.51 -29.16 1.25
CA ARG A 182 3.47 -30.54 0.76
C ARG A 182 2.55 -30.61 -0.44
N THR A 183 3.08 -31.01 -1.59
CA THR A 183 2.31 -31.36 -2.80
C THR A 183 2.28 -32.88 -2.98
N PHE A 184 1.61 -33.35 -4.03
CA PHE A 184 1.59 -34.77 -4.40
C PHE A 184 2.98 -35.33 -4.72
N GLU A 185 3.85 -34.48 -5.30
CA GLU A 185 5.16 -34.91 -5.80
C GLU A 185 6.32 -34.58 -4.85
N ARG A 186 6.20 -33.52 -4.04
CA ARG A 186 7.33 -33.00 -3.27
C ARG A 186 6.93 -32.27 -1.99
N SER A 187 7.91 -32.08 -1.11
CA SER A 187 7.85 -31.16 0.02
C SER A 187 8.81 -30.00 -0.23
N ILE A 188 8.37 -28.79 0.07
CA ILE A 188 9.10 -27.54 -0.12
C ILE A 188 9.14 -26.82 1.22
N ASN A 189 10.33 -26.44 1.65
CA ASN A 189 10.54 -25.50 2.74
C ASN A 189 11.13 -24.24 2.14
N GLU A 190 10.58 -23.10 2.49
CA GLU A 190 11.02 -21.80 2.01
C GLU A 190 11.33 -20.90 3.21
N PHE A 191 12.48 -20.26 3.14
CA PHE A 191 12.84 -19.13 3.97
C PHE A 191 13.23 -17.99 3.03
N ALA A 192 12.53 -16.86 3.13
CA ALA A 192 12.85 -15.68 2.34
C ALA A 192 12.95 -14.45 3.24
N TYR A 193 13.88 -13.58 2.89
CA TYR A 193 14.03 -12.25 3.45
C TYR A 193 14.00 -11.25 2.30
N TYR A 194 13.16 -10.23 2.42
CA TYR A 194 12.95 -9.20 1.41
C TYR A 194 13.38 -7.84 1.95
N ASP A 195 14.23 -7.16 1.21
CA ASP A 195 14.75 -5.84 1.55
C ASP A 195 14.68 -4.94 0.32
N PRO A 196 13.67 -4.06 0.23
CA PRO A 196 13.50 -3.20 -0.94
C PRO A 196 14.64 -2.19 -1.10
N GLN A 197 15.42 -1.93 -0.05
CA GLN A 197 16.50 -0.93 -0.02
C GLN A 197 17.84 -1.55 0.41
N LEU A 198 18.19 -2.73 -0.13
CA LEU A 198 19.42 -3.47 0.24
C LEU A 198 20.71 -2.63 0.19
N PHE A 199 20.75 -1.60 -0.67
CA PHE A 199 21.91 -0.72 -0.87
C PHE A 199 21.66 0.76 -0.52
N GLY A 200 20.54 1.06 0.13
CA GLY A 200 20.07 2.43 0.36
C GLY A 200 18.98 2.84 -0.61
#